data_AF-A0A3M2CS50-F1
#
_entry.id   AF-A0A3M2CS50-F1
#
_cell.length_a   1.000
_cell.length_b   1.000
_cell.length_c   1.000
_cell.angle_alpha   90.00
_cell.angle_beta   90.00
_cell.angle_gamma   90.00
#
_symmetry.space_group_name_H-M   'P 1'
#
loop_
_entity.id
_entity.type
_entity.pdbx_description
1 polymer ?
#
loop_
_entity_poly.entity_id
_entity_poly.type
_entity_poly.pdbx_seq_one_letter_code
_entity_poly.pdbx_strand_id
1 'polypeptide(L)'
;MSVAEMSETTRSREEFERYLMVFEPEAYLPRFVKSTHDIYQHKSVLKRLPCTDLVVGYLAHIVLDDVRTGKRFRRADCLKVLRTIIRNNETTPRFARETVRVLFQIYQALIFEVPEDAQWAASVLIKGQILEESEIQWLVENYRKSVHILNRLLLYPEPHPIIEAWAERVYKANELPDREPEVVALLIRNDIPPYVSCGDEVTLEAIARARISDSVKEALIRKFACPNNCDKVLELALRLRMSSLIRHLVKTLDP
;
A
#
# COMPACT_ATOMS: atom_id res chain seq x y z
N MET A 1 -42.47 -35.45 -19.83
CA MET A 1 -41.76 -35.22 -18.55
C MET A 1 -40.41 -35.95 -18.64
N SER A 2 -39.43 -35.39 -19.35
CA SER A 2 -38.39 -34.46 -18.88
C SER A 2 -37.56 -35.04 -17.71
N VAL A 3 -36.72 -36.02 -18.02
CA VAL A 3 -35.52 -36.31 -17.24
C VAL A 3 -34.45 -35.38 -17.76
N ALA A 4 -33.94 -34.56 -16.85
CA ALA A 4 -33.00 -33.49 -17.11
C ALA A 4 -31.78 -33.98 -17.90
N GLU A 5 -31.54 -33.35 -19.04
CA GLU A 5 -30.24 -33.31 -19.70
C GLU A 5 -29.24 -32.65 -18.74
N MET A 6 -28.60 -33.46 -17.90
CA MET A 6 -27.36 -33.06 -17.25
C MET A 6 -26.29 -32.95 -18.36
N SER A 7 -26.06 -31.74 -18.83
CA SER A 7 -24.94 -31.45 -19.74
C SER A 7 -23.63 -31.72 -19.00
N GLU A 8 -23.04 -32.91 -19.21
CA GLU A 8 -21.64 -33.17 -18.87
C GLU A 8 -20.78 -32.18 -19.65
N THR A 9 -20.34 -31.13 -18.96
CA THR A 9 -19.46 -30.13 -19.56
C THR A 9 -18.08 -30.76 -19.59
N THR A 10 -17.73 -31.42 -20.69
CA THR A 10 -16.40 -31.97 -20.87
C THR A 10 -15.42 -30.81 -20.94
N ARG A 11 -14.76 -30.49 -19.82
CA ARG A 11 -13.72 -29.47 -19.76
C ARG A 11 -12.57 -29.88 -20.68
N SER A 12 -12.13 -28.95 -21.54
CA SER A 12 -11.06 -29.25 -22.49
C SER A 12 -9.71 -29.38 -21.76
N ARG A 13 -8.77 -30.13 -22.34
CA ARG A 13 -7.37 -30.19 -21.85
C ARG A 13 -6.77 -28.80 -21.65
N GLU A 14 -7.04 -27.89 -22.58
CA GLU A 14 -6.57 -26.50 -22.53
C GLU A 14 -7.11 -25.75 -21.30
N GLU A 15 -8.35 -26.03 -20.87
CA GLU A 15 -8.91 -25.43 -19.65
C GLU A 15 -8.10 -25.84 -18.41
N PHE A 16 -7.70 -27.11 -18.30
CA PHE A 16 -6.84 -27.57 -17.21
C PHE A 16 -5.43 -26.97 -17.30
N GLU A 17 -4.87 -26.86 -18.51
CA GLU A 17 -3.55 -26.23 -18.70
C GLU A 17 -3.55 -24.76 -18.27
N ARG A 18 -4.67 -24.02 -18.39
CA ARG A 18 -4.78 -22.67 -17.84
C ARG A 18 -4.68 -22.65 -16.32
N TYR A 19 -5.24 -23.64 -15.62
CA TYR A 19 -5.10 -23.74 -14.17
C TYR A 19 -3.68 -24.09 -13.72
N LEU A 20 -2.86 -24.70 -14.59
CA LEU A 20 -1.45 -24.94 -14.29
C LEU A 20 -0.65 -23.65 -14.10
N MET A 21 -1.11 -22.50 -14.63
CA MET A 21 -0.50 -21.19 -14.33
C MET A 21 -0.42 -20.88 -12.83
N VAL A 22 -1.37 -21.40 -12.03
CA VAL A 22 -1.40 -21.18 -10.58
C VAL A 22 -0.26 -21.90 -9.86
N PHE A 23 0.17 -23.05 -10.38
CA PHE A 23 1.16 -23.91 -9.76
C PHE A 23 2.55 -23.77 -10.41
N GLU A 24 2.59 -23.48 -11.71
CA GLU A 24 3.81 -23.40 -12.54
C GLU A 24 3.77 -22.13 -13.44
N PRO A 25 3.72 -20.93 -12.85
CA PRO A 25 3.55 -19.68 -13.59
C PRO A 25 4.68 -19.44 -14.61
N GLU A 26 5.92 -19.84 -14.32
CA GLU A 26 7.07 -19.66 -15.20
C GLU A 26 6.87 -20.35 -16.56
N ALA A 27 6.31 -21.55 -16.55
CA ALA A 27 6.12 -22.37 -17.75
C ALA A 27 4.83 -22.00 -18.50
N TYR A 28 3.76 -21.68 -17.78
CA TYR A 28 2.43 -21.57 -18.38
C TYR A 28 1.93 -20.13 -18.57
N LEU A 29 2.35 -19.16 -17.74
CA LEU A 29 1.88 -17.79 -17.86
C LEU A 29 2.22 -17.17 -19.22
N PRO A 30 3.47 -17.26 -19.73
CA PRO A 30 3.81 -16.70 -21.04
C PRO A 30 3.18 -17.44 -22.23
N ARG A 31 2.69 -18.67 -22.02
CA ARG A 31 2.01 -19.45 -23.07
C ARG A 31 0.61 -18.92 -23.31
N PHE A 32 -0.11 -18.56 -22.24
CA PHE A 32 -1.52 -18.15 -22.30
C PHE A 32 -1.75 -16.63 -22.24
N VAL A 33 -0.83 -15.86 -21.67
CA VAL A 33 -1.01 -14.42 -21.48
C VAL A 33 0.13 -13.67 -22.16
N LYS A 34 -0.16 -13.04 -23.31
CA LYS A 34 0.82 -12.28 -24.09
C LYS A 34 0.43 -10.81 -24.27
N SER A 35 -0.81 -10.47 -23.90
CA SER A 35 -1.39 -9.15 -24.11
C SER A 35 -2.36 -8.78 -23.00
N THR A 36 -2.71 -7.49 -22.90
CA THR A 36 -3.74 -7.03 -21.96
C THR A 36 -5.13 -7.62 -22.27
N HIS A 37 -5.38 -8.03 -23.52
CA HIS A 37 -6.59 -8.76 -23.87
C HIS A 37 -6.65 -10.11 -23.14
N ASP A 38 -5.53 -10.85 -23.12
CA ASP A 38 -5.44 -12.15 -22.45
C ASP A 38 -5.59 -12.00 -20.93
N ILE A 39 -5.05 -10.91 -20.36
CA ILE A 39 -5.27 -10.58 -18.94
C ILE A 39 -6.77 -10.45 -18.65
N TYR A 40 -7.51 -9.75 -19.52
CA TYR A 40 -8.95 -9.60 -19.38
C TYR A 40 -9.70 -10.93 -19.56
N GLN A 41 -9.34 -11.73 -20.57
CA GLN A 41 -10.00 -13.02 -20.85
C GLN A 41 -9.77 -14.03 -19.72
N HIS A 42 -8.56 -14.09 -19.17
CA HIS A 42 -8.18 -15.07 -18.15
C HIS A 42 -8.27 -14.54 -16.71
N LYS A 43 -8.91 -13.38 -16.49
CA LYS A 43 -8.96 -12.67 -15.20
C LYS A 43 -9.40 -13.53 -14.00
N SER A 44 -10.26 -14.53 -14.20
CA SER A 44 -10.73 -15.42 -13.12
C SER A 44 -9.61 -16.33 -12.59
N VAL A 45 -8.79 -16.87 -13.48
CA VAL A 45 -7.64 -17.73 -13.15
C VAL A 45 -6.47 -16.87 -12.66
N LEU A 46 -6.18 -15.75 -13.35
CA LEU A 46 -5.04 -14.90 -13.02
C LEU A 46 -5.10 -14.31 -11.60
N LYS A 47 -6.31 -14.03 -11.09
CA LYS A 47 -6.51 -13.56 -9.72
C LYS A 47 -6.11 -14.57 -8.63
N ARG A 48 -5.86 -15.83 -9.00
CA ARG A 48 -5.43 -16.92 -8.11
C ARG A 48 -3.93 -17.17 -8.15
N LEU A 49 -3.19 -16.45 -9.00
CA LEU A 49 -1.75 -16.63 -9.11
C LEU A 49 -1.04 -16.23 -7.80
N PRO A 50 0.10 -16.88 -7.50
CA PRO A 50 0.95 -16.46 -6.39
C PRO A 50 1.47 -15.03 -6.63
N CYS A 51 1.61 -14.25 -5.56
CA CYS A 51 2.21 -12.92 -5.63
C CYS A 51 3.74 -13.03 -5.56
N THR A 52 4.34 -13.41 -6.68
CA THR A 52 5.80 -13.43 -6.83
C THR A 52 6.25 -12.26 -7.70
N ASP A 53 7.52 -11.87 -7.58
CA ASP A 53 8.12 -10.84 -8.42
C ASP A 53 8.01 -11.19 -9.91
N LEU A 54 8.21 -12.46 -10.26
CA LEU A 54 8.06 -12.97 -11.63
C LEU A 54 6.64 -12.77 -12.19
N VAL A 55 5.61 -13.18 -11.44
CA VAL A 55 4.21 -13.08 -11.90
C VAL A 55 3.79 -11.61 -12.04
N VAL A 56 4.06 -10.81 -11.00
CA VAL A 56 3.64 -9.41 -10.99
C VAL A 56 4.43 -8.62 -12.03
N GLY A 57 5.74 -8.81 -12.09
CA GLY A 57 6.62 -8.19 -13.07
C GLY A 57 6.20 -8.53 -14.50
N TYR A 58 5.95 -9.81 -14.81
CA TYR A 58 5.53 -10.23 -16.15
C TYR A 58 4.23 -9.55 -16.59
N LEU A 59 3.19 -9.61 -15.75
CA LEU A 59 1.89 -9.00 -16.06
C LEU A 59 1.97 -7.48 -16.12
N ALA A 60 2.80 -6.86 -15.27
CA ALA A 60 2.99 -5.42 -15.27
C ALA A 60 3.66 -4.94 -16.56
N HIS A 61 4.66 -5.65 -17.09
CA HIS A 61 5.27 -5.32 -18.38
C HIS A 61 4.26 -5.34 -19.53
N ILE A 62 3.41 -6.37 -19.60
CA ILE A 62 2.34 -6.44 -20.62
C ILE A 62 1.42 -5.21 -20.54
N VAL A 63 1.05 -4.79 -19.34
CA VAL A 63 0.21 -3.60 -19.14
C VAL A 63 0.97 -2.33 -19.51
N LEU A 64 2.23 -2.22 -19.11
CA LEU A 64 3.07 -1.05 -19.37
C LEU A 64 3.32 -0.85 -20.87
N ASP A 65 3.51 -1.91 -21.65
CA ASP A 65 3.72 -1.83 -23.09
C ASP A 65 2.50 -1.22 -23.79
N ASP A 66 1.30 -1.65 -23.44
CA ASP A 66 0.06 -1.08 -23.99
C ASP A 66 -0.18 0.36 -23.49
N VAL A 67 0.25 0.70 -22.26
CA VAL A 67 0.24 2.09 -21.76
C VAL A 67 1.18 2.98 -22.58
N ARG A 68 2.44 2.56 -22.79
CA ARG A 68 3.47 3.33 -23.51
C ARG A 68 3.13 3.53 -24.98
N THR A 69 2.56 2.52 -25.62
CA THR A 69 2.13 2.58 -27.03
C THR A 69 0.81 3.33 -27.22
N GLY A 70 0.15 3.77 -26.13
CA GLY A 70 -1.15 4.42 -26.19
C GLY A 70 -2.27 3.51 -26.70
N LYS A 71 -2.06 2.20 -26.74
CA LYS A 71 -3.03 1.24 -27.23
C LYS A 71 -4.24 1.22 -26.30
N ARG A 72 -5.44 1.15 -26.88
CA ARG A 72 -6.68 1.05 -26.10
C ARG A 72 -6.82 -0.36 -25.53
N PHE A 73 -7.01 -0.46 -24.22
CA PHE A 73 -7.32 -1.73 -23.54
C PHE A 73 -8.21 -1.51 -22.32
N ARG A 74 -8.64 -2.61 -21.68
CA ARG A 74 -9.48 -2.59 -20.47
C ARG A 74 -8.63 -2.25 -19.23
N ARG A 75 -8.16 -0.99 -19.13
CA ARG A 75 -7.28 -0.48 -18.06
C ARG A 75 -7.74 -0.90 -16.67
N ALA A 76 -9.00 -0.59 -16.33
CA ALA A 76 -9.57 -0.88 -15.01
C ALA A 76 -9.58 -2.38 -14.67
N ASP A 77 -9.93 -3.26 -15.61
CA ASP A 77 -9.95 -4.71 -15.38
C ASP A 77 -8.54 -5.27 -15.17
N CYS A 78 -7.57 -4.83 -15.97
CA CYS A 78 -6.17 -5.26 -15.85
C CYS A 78 -5.57 -4.82 -14.51
N LEU A 79 -5.82 -3.57 -14.10
CA LEU A 79 -5.43 -3.07 -12.78
C LEU A 79 -6.10 -3.87 -11.65
N LYS A 80 -7.39 -4.21 -11.79
CA LYS A 80 -8.10 -5.05 -10.80
C LYS A 80 -7.52 -6.46 -10.69
N VAL A 81 -6.99 -7.03 -11.77
CA VAL A 81 -6.26 -8.32 -11.73
C VAL A 81 -4.96 -8.17 -10.94
N LEU A 82 -4.08 -7.24 -11.31
CA LEU A 82 -2.82 -6.98 -10.61
C LEU A 82 -3.05 -6.69 -9.12
N ARG A 83 -4.00 -5.80 -8.81
CA ARG A 83 -4.41 -5.49 -7.43
C ARG A 83 -4.76 -6.75 -6.65
N THR A 84 -5.52 -7.66 -7.25
CA THR A 84 -5.99 -8.88 -6.57
C THR A 84 -4.82 -9.78 -6.23
N ILE A 85 -3.89 -9.99 -7.17
CA ILE A 85 -2.67 -10.77 -6.95
C ILE A 85 -1.86 -10.17 -5.78
N ILE A 86 -1.60 -8.86 -5.84
CA ILE A 86 -0.80 -8.13 -4.83
C ILE A 86 -1.48 -8.14 -3.44
N ARG A 87 -2.80 -8.03 -3.38
CA ARG A 87 -3.56 -7.93 -2.12
C ARG A 87 -3.81 -9.27 -1.44
N ASN A 88 -3.90 -10.37 -2.18
CA ASN A 88 -4.25 -11.69 -1.63
C ASN A 88 -3.18 -12.28 -0.69
N ASN A 89 -2.11 -11.55 -0.41
CA ASN A 89 -1.03 -11.98 0.48
C ASN A 89 -1.06 -11.09 1.73
N GLU A 90 -1.06 -11.71 2.92
CA GLU A 90 -1.17 -11.05 4.23
C GLU A 90 -0.10 -9.96 4.42
N THR A 91 1.09 -10.20 3.85
CA THR A 91 2.16 -9.23 3.70
C THR A 91 2.47 -9.07 2.22
N THR A 92 2.27 -7.86 1.69
CA THR A 92 2.70 -7.55 0.32
C THR A 92 4.22 -7.72 0.26
N PRO A 93 4.76 -8.61 -0.60
CA PRO A 93 6.20 -8.81 -0.68
C PRO A 93 6.89 -7.54 -1.18
N ARG A 94 8.15 -7.37 -0.80
CA ARG A 94 9.04 -6.38 -1.42
C ARG A 94 9.42 -6.92 -2.80
N PHE A 95 9.01 -6.23 -3.85
CA PHE A 95 9.38 -6.59 -5.22
C PHE A 95 10.80 -6.13 -5.55
N ALA A 96 11.39 -6.72 -6.58
CA ALA A 96 12.65 -6.24 -7.12
C ALA A 96 12.48 -4.81 -7.66
N ARG A 97 13.56 -4.01 -7.58
CA ARG A 97 13.59 -2.61 -8.01
C ARG A 97 13.02 -2.40 -9.41
N GLU A 98 13.31 -3.30 -10.34
CA GLU A 98 12.82 -3.21 -11.72
C GLU A 98 11.30 -3.39 -11.81
N THR A 99 10.76 -4.39 -11.11
CA THR A 99 9.32 -4.60 -11.01
C THR A 99 8.64 -3.39 -10.37
N VAL A 100 9.22 -2.80 -9.32
CA VAL A 100 8.67 -1.60 -8.67
C VAL A 100 8.63 -0.41 -9.65
N ARG A 101 9.70 -0.18 -10.42
CA ARG A 101 9.74 0.88 -11.44
C ARG A 101 8.65 0.72 -12.49
N VAL A 102 8.43 -0.50 -12.97
CA VAL A 102 7.36 -0.81 -13.93
C VAL A 102 5.98 -0.53 -13.32
N LEU A 103 5.75 -0.99 -12.08
CA LEU A 103 4.51 -0.73 -11.35
C LEU A 103 4.29 0.76 -11.12
N PHE A 104 5.35 1.52 -10.81
CA PHE A 104 5.29 2.97 -10.64
C PHE A 104 4.96 3.69 -11.95
N GLN A 105 5.55 3.29 -13.08
CA GLN A 105 5.23 3.89 -14.38
C GLN A 105 3.76 3.64 -14.78
N ILE A 106 3.23 2.45 -14.52
CA ILE A 106 1.80 2.16 -14.71
C ILE A 106 0.96 3.04 -13.80
N TYR A 107 1.33 3.14 -12.52
CA TYR A 107 0.64 3.99 -11.55
C TYR A 107 0.62 5.46 -11.99
N GLN A 108 1.77 6.01 -12.31
CA GLN A 108 1.96 7.39 -12.77
C GLN A 108 1.11 7.70 -14.00
N ALA A 109 1.11 6.80 -14.99
CA ALA A 109 0.38 6.99 -16.23
C ALA A 109 -1.14 6.83 -16.09
N LEU A 110 -1.61 6.04 -15.10
CA LEU A 110 -3.03 5.67 -15.02
C LEU A 110 -3.79 6.28 -13.85
N ILE A 111 -3.13 6.75 -12.79
CA ILE A 111 -3.81 7.20 -11.55
C ILE A 111 -4.80 8.34 -11.78
N PHE A 112 -4.58 9.18 -12.80
CA PHE A 112 -5.48 10.27 -13.17
C PHE A 112 -6.41 9.94 -14.35
N GLU A 113 -6.13 8.85 -15.08
CA GLU A 113 -6.78 8.50 -16.34
C GLU A 113 -7.89 7.46 -16.17
N VAL A 114 -7.91 6.76 -15.04
CA VAL A 114 -8.91 5.73 -14.75
C VAL A 114 -9.98 6.25 -13.80
N PRO A 115 -11.20 5.69 -13.84
CA PRO A 115 -12.26 6.07 -12.90
C PRO A 115 -11.84 5.82 -11.45
N GLU A 116 -12.44 6.52 -10.51
CA GLU A 116 -12.09 6.49 -9.08
C GLU A 116 -12.02 5.08 -8.49
N ASP A 117 -12.96 4.20 -8.87
CA ASP A 117 -13.00 2.80 -8.42
C ASP A 117 -11.76 1.99 -8.85
N ALA A 118 -11.14 2.38 -9.96
CA ALA A 118 -9.93 1.82 -10.51
C ALA A 118 -8.66 2.54 -10.04
N GLN A 119 -8.75 3.80 -9.59
CA GLN A 119 -7.61 4.52 -8.99
C GLN A 119 -7.11 3.80 -7.75
N TRP A 120 -8.01 3.24 -6.95
CA TRP A 120 -7.63 2.38 -5.83
C TRP A 120 -6.81 1.17 -6.29
N ALA A 121 -7.15 0.57 -7.43
CA ALA A 121 -6.39 -0.54 -7.98
C ALA A 121 -5.00 -0.14 -8.46
N ALA A 122 -4.86 1.04 -9.09
CA ALA A 122 -3.56 1.61 -9.40
C ALA A 122 -2.74 1.88 -8.12
N SER A 123 -3.34 2.46 -7.09
CA SER A 123 -2.67 2.81 -5.84
C SER A 123 -2.07 1.60 -5.09
N VAL A 124 -2.71 0.44 -5.20
CA VAL A 124 -2.20 -0.81 -4.59
C VAL A 124 -0.90 -1.28 -5.24
N LEU A 125 -0.66 -0.97 -6.52
CA LEU A 125 0.52 -1.44 -7.24
C LEU A 125 1.83 -1.06 -6.55
N ILE A 126 1.89 0.13 -5.97
CA ILE A 126 3.08 0.67 -5.30
C ILE A 126 2.94 0.71 -3.76
N LYS A 127 1.90 0.09 -3.20
CA LYS A 127 1.68 0.10 -1.74
C LYS A 127 2.80 -0.69 -1.05
N GLY A 128 3.48 -0.03 -0.11
CA GLY A 128 4.52 -0.64 0.73
C GLY A 128 5.84 -0.93 0.00
N GLN A 129 6.01 -0.46 -1.23
CA GLN A 129 7.26 -0.62 -1.99
C GLN A 129 8.23 0.54 -1.71
N ILE A 130 9.52 0.30 -1.87
CA ILE A 130 10.54 1.37 -1.87
C ILE A 130 10.66 1.92 -3.28
N LEU A 131 10.44 3.22 -3.39
CA LEU A 131 10.49 3.98 -4.62
C LEU A 131 11.84 4.69 -4.73
N GLU A 132 12.23 4.97 -5.96
CA GLU A 132 13.36 5.82 -6.28
C GLU A 132 13.11 7.28 -5.87
N GLU A 133 14.17 8.06 -5.66
CA GLU A 133 14.04 9.48 -5.33
C GLU A 133 13.19 10.26 -6.35
N SER A 134 13.38 10.01 -7.65
CA SER A 134 12.57 10.66 -8.70
C SER A 134 11.09 10.29 -8.64
N GLU A 135 10.78 9.08 -8.19
CA GLU A 135 9.40 8.59 -8.06
C GLU A 135 8.74 9.21 -6.82
N ILE A 136 9.47 9.33 -5.71
CA ILE A 136 9.03 10.04 -4.50
C ILE A 136 8.81 11.53 -4.80
N GLN A 137 9.74 12.16 -5.53
CA GLN A 137 9.63 13.55 -5.94
C GLN A 137 8.35 13.78 -6.77
N TRP A 138 8.04 12.86 -7.68
CA TRP A 138 6.79 12.92 -8.43
C TRP A 138 5.56 12.82 -7.52
N LEU A 139 5.56 11.96 -6.49
CA LEU A 139 4.47 11.91 -5.51
C LEU A 139 4.31 13.25 -4.78
N VAL A 140 5.42 13.86 -4.34
CA VAL A 140 5.44 15.17 -3.65
C VAL A 140 4.92 16.29 -4.52
N GLU A 141 5.16 16.25 -5.84
CA GLU A 141 4.63 17.27 -6.77
C GLU A 141 3.14 17.09 -7.07
N ASN A 142 2.58 15.91 -6.79
CA ASN A 142 1.23 15.55 -7.24
C ASN A 142 0.26 15.17 -6.09
N TYR A 143 0.66 15.21 -4.82
CA TYR A 143 -0.17 14.76 -3.69
C TYR A 143 -1.53 15.44 -3.58
N ARG A 144 -1.64 16.72 -3.99
CA ARG A 144 -2.92 17.46 -3.97
C ARG A 144 -3.91 16.99 -5.03
N LYS A 145 -3.43 16.28 -6.06
CA LYS A 145 -4.27 15.84 -7.19
C LYS A 145 -5.03 14.55 -6.92
N SER A 146 -4.62 13.75 -5.93
CA SER A 146 -5.28 12.49 -5.58
C SER A 146 -5.02 12.09 -4.13
N VAL A 147 -6.09 11.75 -3.42
CA VAL A 147 -6.01 11.19 -2.06
C VAL A 147 -5.17 9.91 -2.02
N HIS A 148 -5.11 9.17 -3.13
CA HIS A 148 -4.27 7.97 -3.25
C HIS A 148 -2.79 8.31 -3.21
N ILE A 149 -2.35 9.38 -3.88
CA ILE A 149 -0.96 9.87 -3.86
C ILE A 149 -0.61 10.36 -2.46
N LEU A 150 -1.47 11.19 -1.86
CA LEU A 150 -1.29 11.64 -0.48
C LEU A 150 -1.13 10.45 0.48
N ASN A 151 -2.00 9.44 0.38
CA ASN A 151 -1.91 8.25 1.20
C ASN A 151 -0.65 7.41 0.95
N ARG A 152 -0.01 7.50 -0.24
CA ARG A 152 1.29 6.84 -0.47
C ARG A 152 2.42 7.54 0.27
N LEU A 153 2.40 8.87 0.33
CA LEU A 153 3.37 9.66 1.10
C LEU A 153 3.19 9.48 2.60
N LEU A 154 1.97 9.66 3.11
CA LEU A 154 1.66 9.54 4.55
C LEU A 154 1.92 8.15 5.12
N LEU A 155 1.80 7.10 4.30
CA LEU A 155 1.98 5.71 4.70
C LEU A 155 3.23 5.08 4.10
N TYR A 156 4.21 5.90 3.67
CA TYR A 156 5.44 5.40 3.09
C TYR A 156 6.13 4.42 4.06
N PRO A 157 6.68 3.30 3.56
CA PRO A 157 7.08 2.17 4.42
C PRO A 157 8.32 2.44 5.27
N GLU A 158 9.18 3.38 4.88
CA GLU A 158 10.42 3.67 5.57
C GLU A 158 10.70 5.17 5.68
N PRO A 159 11.59 5.60 6.58
CA PRO A 159 11.95 7.00 6.70
C PRO A 159 12.73 7.48 5.45
N HIS A 160 12.34 8.63 4.86
CA HIS A 160 12.99 9.16 3.64
C HIS A 160 13.14 10.70 3.68
N PRO A 161 14.33 11.27 3.36
CA PRO A 161 14.60 12.71 3.47
C PRO A 161 13.65 13.61 2.66
N ILE A 162 13.34 13.22 1.41
CA ILE A 162 12.40 14.00 0.56
C ILE A 162 11.00 14.07 1.18
N ILE A 163 10.53 12.98 1.81
CA ILE A 163 9.22 12.91 2.44
C ILE A 163 9.21 13.71 3.74
N GLU A 164 10.29 13.67 4.52
CA GLU A 164 10.44 14.53 5.71
C GLU A 164 10.39 16.01 5.35
N ALA A 165 11.19 16.45 4.37
CA ALA A 165 11.22 17.85 3.95
C ALA A 165 9.84 18.30 3.42
N TRP A 166 9.12 17.42 2.73
CA TRP A 166 7.74 17.67 2.34
C TRP A 166 6.80 17.77 3.54
N ALA A 167 6.86 16.82 4.48
CA ALA A 167 6.02 16.80 5.67
C ALA A 167 6.25 18.02 6.56
N GLU A 168 7.49 18.47 6.72
CA GLU A 168 7.84 19.65 7.51
C GLU A 168 7.23 20.92 6.90
N ARG A 169 7.32 21.06 5.58
CA ARG A 169 6.71 22.17 4.85
C ARG A 169 5.18 22.16 4.96
N VAL A 170 4.56 20.99 4.76
CA VAL A 170 3.10 20.80 4.88
C VAL A 170 2.61 21.12 6.29
N TYR A 171 3.34 20.68 7.30
CA TYR A 171 3.05 20.95 8.71
C TYR A 171 3.13 22.45 9.02
N LYS A 172 4.25 23.11 8.67
CA LYS A 172 4.46 24.55 8.90
C LYS A 172 3.44 25.43 8.18
N ALA A 173 2.94 24.98 7.02
CA ALA A 173 1.91 25.68 6.26
C ALA A 173 0.47 25.30 6.68
N ASN A 174 0.29 24.39 7.65
CA ASN A 174 -0.99 23.87 8.11
C ASN A 174 -1.92 23.42 6.96
N GLU A 175 -1.37 22.72 5.96
CA GLU A 175 -2.14 22.38 4.74
C GLU A 175 -3.05 21.17 4.91
N LEU A 176 -2.77 20.30 5.88
CA LEU A 176 -3.50 19.05 6.11
C LEU A 176 -3.91 18.89 7.59
N PRO A 177 -4.74 19.80 8.14
CA PRO A 177 -5.11 19.77 9.56
C PRO A 177 -5.81 18.46 9.95
N ASP A 178 -6.68 17.93 9.08
CA ASP A 178 -7.39 16.66 9.33
C ASP A 178 -6.48 15.42 9.31
N ARG A 179 -5.24 15.56 8.85
CA ARG A 179 -4.23 14.50 8.74
C ARG A 179 -2.97 14.84 9.55
N GLU A 180 -3.08 15.78 10.48
CA GLU A 180 -1.96 16.26 11.29
C GLU A 180 -1.20 15.11 12.00
N PRO A 181 -1.85 14.11 12.62
CA PRO A 181 -1.13 12.98 13.22
C PRO A 181 -0.26 12.21 12.23
N GLU A 182 -0.72 12.02 10.99
CA GLU A 182 0.08 11.31 9.97
C GLU A 182 1.24 12.15 9.44
N VAL A 183 1.05 13.47 9.31
CA VAL A 183 2.13 14.38 8.90
C VAL A 183 3.20 14.41 9.99
N VAL A 184 2.82 14.60 11.25
CA VAL A 184 3.75 14.61 12.39
C VAL A 184 4.46 13.26 12.53
N ALA A 185 3.77 12.15 12.30
CA ALA A 185 4.38 10.81 12.36
C ALA A 185 5.57 10.63 11.40
N LEU A 186 5.61 11.35 10.27
CA LEU A 186 6.73 11.31 9.33
C LEU A 186 7.97 12.05 9.85
N LEU A 187 7.76 13.06 10.70
CA LEU A 187 8.78 13.93 11.29
C LEU A 187 9.42 13.33 12.55
N ILE A 188 8.77 12.35 13.18
CA ILE A 188 9.29 11.69 14.38
C ILE A 188 10.44 10.75 13.99
N ARG A 189 11.58 10.92 14.66
CA ARG A 189 12.75 10.04 14.59
C ARG A 189 13.02 9.49 15.99
N ASN A 190 14.02 10.02 16.69
CA ASN A 190 14.30 9.64 18.07
C ASN A 190 13.48 10.45 19.08
N ASP A 191 13.03 11.65 18.69
CA ASP A 191 12.15 12.51 19.48
C ASP A 191 11.23 13.30 18.52
N ILE A 192 10.27 14.02 19.10
CA ILE A 192 9.42 14.97 18.39
C ILE A 192 10.24 16.25 18.14
N PRO A 193 10.29 16.78 16.90
CA PRO A 193 11.01 18.01 16.63
C PRO A 193 10.48 19.20 17.46
N PRO A 194 11.34 20.08 18.00
CA PRO A 194 10.90 21.17 18.89
C PRO A 194 9.92 22.17 18.26
N TYR A 195 9.90 22.27 16.94
CA TYR A 195 8.98 23.15 16.21
C TYR A 195 7.58 22.54 16.02
N VAL A 196 7.40 21.26 16.35
CA VAL A 196 6.09 20.59 16.31
C VAL A 196 5.37 20.88 17.62
N SER A 197 4.22 21.55 17.50
CA SER A 197 3.30 21.85 18.59
C SER A 197 1.90 21.41 18.19
N CYS A 198 1.42 20.34 18.81
CA CYS A 198 0.06 19.83 18.61
C CYS A 198 -0.50 19.31 19.95
N GLY A 199 -1.81 19.08 20.01
CA GLY A 199 -2.45 18.58 21.23
C GLY A 199 -1.95 17.19 21.63
N ASP A 200 -2.12 16.83 22.89
CA ASP A 200 -1.64 15.54 23.45
C ASP A 200 -2.17 14.33 22.67
N GLU A 201 -3.46 14.35 22.29
CA GLU A 201 -4.06 13.26 21.52
C GLU A 201 -3.41 13.10 20.13
N VAL A 202 -3.22 14.22 19.42
CA VAL A 202 -2.54 14.24 18.10
C VAL A 202 -1.12 13.73 18.24
N THR A 203 -0.40 14.20 19.27
CA THR A 203 0.96 13.78 19.59
C THR A 203 1.06 12.27 19.80
N LEU A 204 0.21 11.71 20.66
CA LEU A 204 0.18 10.28 20.95
C LEU A 204 -0.16 9.43 19.72
N GLU A 205 -1.12 9.88 18.91
CA GLU A 205 -1.54 9.18 17.68
C GLU A 205 -0.47 9.29 16.59
N ALA A 206 0.32 10.38 16.55
CA ALA A 206 1.48 10.53 15.67
C ALA A 206 2.62 9.58 16.08
N ILE A 207 2.96 9.50 17.37
CA ILE A 207 3.99 8.58 17.89
C ILE A 207 3.64 7.13 17.53
N ALA A 208 2.38 6.73 17.72
CA ALA A 208 1.94 5.37 17.42
C ALA A 208 2.12 5.01 15.94
N ARG A 209 1.89 5.98 15.03
CA ARG A 209 2.03 5.81 13.59
C ARG A 209 3.46 5.94 13.06
N ALA A 210 4.35 6.60 13.79
CA ALA A 210 5.72 6.87 13.35
C ALA A 210 6.47 5.58 12.97
N ARG A 211 7.38 5.66 12.00
CA ARG A 211 8.20 4.54 11.50
C ARG A 211 9.51 4.45 12.28
N ILE A 212 9.38 4.19 13.58
CA ILE A 212 10.46 4.14 14.56
C ILE A 212 10.37 2.84 15.37
N SER A 213 11.43 2.47 16.08
CA SER A 213 11.44 1.23 16.87
C SER A 213 10.43 1.27 18.01
N ASP A 214 9.93 0.10 18.40
CA ASP A 214 8.99 -0.05 19.52
C ASP A 214 9.55 0.53 20.82
N SER A 215 10.86 0.42 21.06
CA SER A 215 11.54 1.01 22.21
C SER A 215 11.45 2.54 22.23
N VAL A 216 11.63 3.20 21.08
CA VAL A 216 11.53 4.66 20.97
C VAL A 216 10.08 5.09 21.09
N LYS A 217 9.13 4.37 20.46
CA LYS A 217 7.69 4.63 20.61
C LYS A 217 7.27 4.57 22.07
N GLU A 218 7.68 3.53 22.77
CA GLU A 218 7.35 3.35 24.18
C GLU A 218 7.89 4.52 25.03
N ALA A 219 9.17 4.88 24.83
CA ALA A 219 9.79 5.99 25.55
C ALA A 219 9.05 7.33 25.31
N LEU A 220 8.66 7.60 24.07
CA LEU A 220 7.90 8.80 23.72
C LEU A 220 6.48 8.76 24.31
N ILE A 221 5.74 7.65 24.19
CA ILE A 221 4.40 7.56 24.78
C ILE A 221 4.46 7.79 26.30
N ARG A 222 5.47 7.25 26.99
CA ARG A 222 5.68 7.51 28.44
C ARG A 222 5.93 8.99 28.72
N LYS A 223 6.77 9.65 27.92
CA LYS A 223 7.10 11.08 28.06
C LYS A 223 5.86 11.98 27.97
N PHE A 224 4.88 11.59 27.16
CA PHE A 224 3.63 12.34 26.95
C PHE A 224 2.43 11.77 27.73
N ALA A 225 2.62 10.72 28.52
CA ALA A 225 1.56 10.16 29.35
C ALA A 225 1.30 11.08 30.55
N CYS A 226 0.05 11.47 30.74
CA CYS A 226 -0.41 12.28 31.87
C CYS A 226 -1.77 11.79 32.37
N PRO A 227 -2.20 12.16 33.59
CA PRO A 227 -3.50 11.75 34.13
C PRO A 227 -4.69 12.08 33.21
N ASN A 228 -4.60 13.15 32.42
CA ASN A 228 -5.68 13.59 31.53
C ASN A 228 -5.79 12.77 30.24
N ASN A 229 -4.81 11.93 29.90
CA ASN A 229 -4.78 11.14 28.66
C ASN A 229 -4.56 9.63 28.88
N CYS A 230 -4.74 9.13 30.12
CA CYS A 230 -4.51 7.73 30.47
C CYS A 230 -5.32 6.75 29.60
N ASP A 231 -6.57 7.06 29.27
CA ASP A 231 -7.42 6.20 28.43
C ASP A 231 -6.82 6.02 27.03
N LYS A 232 -6.30 7.12 26.45
CA LYS A 232 -5.63 7.06 25.15
C LYS A 232 -4.33 6.26 25.23
N VAL A 233 -3.54 6.45 26.28
CA VAL A 233 -2.31 5.68 26.48
C VAL A 233 -2.62 4.18 26.67
N LEU A 234 -3.70 3.83 27.38
CA LEU A 234 -4.15 2.45 27.52
C LEU A 234 -4.59 1.85 26.18
N GLU A 235 -5.37 2.58 25.39
CA GLU A 235 -5.75 2.20 24.03
C GLU A 235 -4.51 1.89 23.17
N LEU A 236 -3.51 2.78 23.20
CA LEU A 236 -2.26 2.62 22.47
C LEU A 236 -1.46 1.41 22.97
N ALA A 237 -1.39 1.20 24.29
CA ALA A 237 -0.70 0.07 24.88
C ALA A 237 -1.31 -1.27 24.42
N LEU A 238 -2.64 -1.36 24.35
CA LEU A 238 -3.33 -2.55 23.86
C LEU A 238 -3.12 -2.73 22.35
N ARG A 239 -3.28 -1.67 21.56
CA ARG A 239 -3.10 -1.70 20.10
C ARG A 239 -1.69 -2.11 19.68
N LEU A 240 -0.68 -1.59 20.38
CA LEU A 240 0.74 -1.85 20.11
C LEU A 240 1.30 -3.05 20.90
N ARG A 241 0.49 -3.69 21.75
CA ARG A 241 0.89 -4.80 22.64
C ARG A 241 2.07 -4.46 23.58
N MET A 242 2.11 -3.23 24.08
CA MET A 242 3.17 -2.69 24.94
C MET A 242 2.76 -2.73 26.43
N SER A 243 2.90 -3.89 27.08
CA SER A 243 2.50 -4.08 28.51
C SER A 243 3.23 -3.17 29.51
N SER A 244 4.41 -2.72 29.14
CA SER A 244 5.27 -1.80 29.87
C SER A 244 4.61 -0.42 30.07
N LEU A 245 3.80 0.04 29.11
CA LEU A 245 2.98 1.26 29.22
C LEU A 245 1.87 1.10 30.26
N ILE A 246 1.23 -0.07 30.34
CA ILE A 246 0.20 -0.35 31.36
C ILE A 246 0.82 -0.29 32.76
N ARG A 247 2.01 -0.88 32.94
CA ARG A 247 2.75 -0.78 34.21
C ARG A 247 3.11 0.67 34.57
N HIS A 248 3.34 1.52 33.57
CA HIS A 248 3.56 2.95 33.81
C HIS A 248 2.29 3.61 34.35
N LEU A 249 1.15 3.39 33.68
CA LEU A 249 -0.14 3.95 34.10
C LEU A 249 -0.52 3.55 35.53
N VAL A 250 -0.32 2.28 35.91
CA VAL A 250 -0.57 1.82 37.29
C VAL A 250 0.23 2.63 38.30
N LYS A 251 1.51 2.91 38.02
CA LYS A 251 2.37 3.71 38.91
C LYS A 251 2.02 5.19 38.90
N THR A 252 1.57 5.72 37.77
CA THR A 252 1.21 7.15 37.64
C THR A 252 -0.13 7.46 38.33
N LEU A 253 -1.02 6.47 38.45
CA LEU A 253 -2.34 6.60 39.06
C LEU A 253 -2.38 6.22 40.55
N ASP A 254 -1.31 5.62 41.08
CA ASP A 254 -1.17 5.22 42.49
C ASP A 254 -0.08 6.11 43.14
N PRO A 255 -0.43 7.30 43.66
CA PRO A 255 0.53 8.31 44.13
C PRO A 255 1.30 7.93 45.39
#